data_AF-A0A5C8TH94-F1
#
_entry.id   AF-A0A5C8TH94-F1
#
_cell.length_a   1.000
_cell.length_b   1.000
_cell.length_c   1.000
_cell.angle_alpha   90.00
_cell.angle_beta   90.00
_cell.angle_gamma   90.00
#
_symmetry.space_group_name_H-M   'P 1'
#
loop_
_entity.id
_entity.type
_entity.pdbx_description
1 polymer ?
#
loop_
_entity_poly.entity_id
_entity_poly.type
_entity_poly.pdbx_seq_one_letter_code
_entity_poly.pdbx_strand_id
1 'polypeptide(L)'
;CTDPVRDPTQIVTWFVRRWQVEVTFQEARAHLGVETQRQWSDKAIARTTPCLLALFSIVTLMAQLLPTRQRRQIAATAWYPKPQPTFSDALAVVRYAIWREEGLSTSRRKRDRRKPRFRLPPPWAYALCQAA
;
A
#
# COMPACT_ATOMS: atom_id res chain seq x y z
N CYS A 1 16.12 19.92 -16.78
CA CYS A 1 16.07 21.03 -17.75
C CYS A 1 14.63 21.49 -17.91
N THR A 2 14.30 22.69 -17.44
CA THR A 2 12.98 23.32 -17.66
C THR A 2 13.09 24.21 -18.90
N ASP A 3 12.25 23.95 -19.89
CA ASP A 3 12.11 24.80 -21.08
C ASP A 3 11.50 26.15 -20.68
N PRO A 4 12.21 27.28 -20.82
CA PRO A 4 11.74 28.60 -20.40
C PRO A 4 10.64 29.17 -21.31
N VAL A 5 10.36 28.56 -22.46
CA VAL A 5 9.30 29.01 -23.39
C VAL A 5 7.91 28.52 -22.96
N ARG A 6 7.84 27.60 -21.99
CA ARG A 6 6.57 27.07 -21.52
C ARG A 6 5.81 28.06 -20.63
N ASP A 7 4.49 27.92 -20.66
CA ASP A 7 3.58 28.72 -19.85
C ASP A 7 3.96 28.65 -18.34
N PRO A 8 4.09 29.80 -17.65
CA PRO A 8 4.50 29.84 -16.25
C PRO A 8 3.63 29.00 -15.31
N THR A 9 2.31 28.93 -15.56
CA THR A 9 1.40 28.12 -14.72
C THR A 9 1.68 26.63 -14.88
N GLN A 10 2.09 26.21 -16.07
CA GLN A 10 2.47 24.83 -16.36
C GLN A 10 3.78 24.45 -15.66
N ILE A 11 4.76 25.35 -15.65
CA ILE A 11 6.04 25.15 -14.95
C ILE A 11 5.78 24.93 -13.45
N VAL A 12 4.97 25.79 -12.82
CA VAL A 12 4.61 25.65 -11.40
C VAL A 12 3.87 24.32 -11.16
N THR A 13 2.93 23.96 -12.03
CA THR A 13 2.18 22.70 -11.90
C THR A 13 3.09 21.47 -11.91
N TRP A 14 4.10 21.41 -12.77
CA TRP A 14 5.07 20.31 -12.75
C TRP A 14 6.00 20.35 -11.56
N PHE A 15 6.43 21.54 -11.15
CA PHE A 15 7.28 21.69 -9.97
C PHE A 15 6.59 21.12 -8.73
N VAL A 16 5.30 21.41 -8.53
CA VAL A 16 4.52 20.87 -7.41
C VAL A 16 4.45 19.33 -7.45
N ARG A 17 4.35 18.72 -8.63
CA ARG A 17 4.31 17.24 -8.76
C ARG A 17 5.58 16.56 -8.26
N ARG A 18 6.73 17.25 -8.25
CA ARG A 18 7.98 16.69 -7.71
C ARG A 18 7.84 16.28 -6.25
N TRP A 19 7.01 16.97 -5.47
CA TRP A 19 6.80 16.65 -4.06
C TRP A 19 6.23 15.25 -3.84
N GLN A 20 5.55 14.68 -4.84
CA GLN A 20 5.05 13.30 -4.77
C GLN A 20 6.18 12.29 -4.57
N VAL A 21 7.38 12.55 -5.08
CA VAL A 21 8.54 11.67 -4.88
C VAL A 21 8.92 11.59 -3.40
N GLU A 22 8.94 12.73 -2.70
CA GLU A 22 9.25 12.77 -1.28
C GLU A 22 8.22 11.99 -0.45
N VAL A 23 6.93 12.13 -0.80
CA VAL A 23 5.85 11.36 -0.17
C VAL A 23 6.03 9.86 -0.41
N THR A 24 6.41 9.44 -1.63
CA THR A 24 6.66 8.01 -1.88
C THR A 24 7.81 7.46 -1.05
N PHE A 25 8.89 8.22 -0.86
CA PHE A 25 10.01 7.77 -0.02
C PHE A 25 9.64 7.73 1.47
N GLN A 26 8.89 8.70 1.96
CA GLN A 26 8.41 8.72 3.33
C GLN A 26 7.47 7.53 3.60
N GLU A 27 6.50 7.29 2.74
CA GLU A 27 5.54 6.18 2.86
C GLU A 27 6.24 4.81 2.71
N ALA A 28 7.18 4.68 1.75
CA ALA A 28 7.93 3.43 1.57
C ALA A 28 8.83 3.12 2.77
N ARG A 29 9.41 4.13 3.41
CA ARG A 29 10.17 3.98 4.66
C ARG A 29 9.27 3.57 5.82
N ALA A 30 8.13 4.24 5.97
CA ALA A 30 7.19 4.00 7.06
C ALA A 30 6.52 2.62 6.99
N HIS A 31 6.15 2.17 5.78
CA HIS A 31 5.29 0.99 5.62
C HIS A 31 5.98 -0.21 4.95
N LEU A 32 7.07 0.00 4.20
CA LEU A 32 7.79 -1.07 3.50
C LEU A 32 9.20 -1.31 4.05
N GLY A 33 9.65 -0.51 5.03
CA GLY A 33 10.91 -0.71 5.72
C GLY A 33 12.15 -0.43 4.86
N VAL A 34 12.06 0.53 3.94
CA VAL A 34 13.14 0.89 3.00
C VAL A 34 14.45 1.32 3.68
N GLU A 35 14.42 1.80 4.92
CA GLU A 35 15.63 2.17 5.69
C GLU A 35 15.88 1.27 6.90
N THR A 36 14.97 0.34 7.17
CA THR A 36 15.03 -0.55 8.35
C THR A 36 15.44 -1.96 7.98
N GLN A 37 16.01 -2.21 6.78
CA GLN A 37 16.50 -3.55 6.45
C GLN A 37 17.73 -3.88 7.29
N ARG A 38 17.77 -5.11 7.83
CA ARG A 38 18.90 -5.63 8.61
C ARG A 38 20.01 -6.23 7.73
N GLN A 39 20.13 -5.79 6.48
CA GLN A 39 21.13 -6.30 5.55
C GLN A 39 22.46 -5.55 5.74
N TRP A 40 23.56 -6.28 5.86
CA TRP A 40 24.89 -5.74 6.19
C TRP A 40 25.79 -5.51 4.97
N SER A 41 25.26 -5.63 3.75
CA SER A 41 26.03 -5.46 2.51
C SER A 41 25.38 -4.44 1.59
N ASP A 42 26.18 -3.51 1.07
CA ASP A 42 25.76 -2.50 0.09
C ASP A 42 25.06 -3.12 -1.11
N LYS A 43 25.52 -4.31 -1.54
CA LYS A 43 24.94 -5.03 -2.67
C LYS A 43 23.54 -5.56 -2.36
N ALA A 44 23.27 -5.92 -1.11
CA ALA A 44 21.93 -6.33 -0.69
C ALA A 44 20.98 -5.13 -0.66
N ILE A 45 21.43 -4.00 -0.11
CA ILE A 45 20.65 -2.74 -0.09
C ILE A 45 20.32 -2.29 -1.53
N ALA A 46 21.31 -2.27 -2.43
CA ALA A 46 21.13 -1.90 -3.83
C ALA A 46 20.12 -2.78 -4.58
N ARG A 47 19.93 -4.03 -4.14
CA ARG A 47 18.93 -4.96 -4.71
C ARG A 47 17.55 -4.79 -4.09
N THR A 48 17.46 -4.57 -2.78
CA THR A 48 16.18 -4.54 -2.07
C THR A 48 15.42 -3.24 -2.28
N THR A 49 16.10 -2.10 -2.32
CA THR A 49 15.47 -0.78 -2.51
C THR A 49 14.60 -0.70 -3.77
N PRO A 50 15.08 -1.07 -4.99
CA PRO A 50 14.23 -1.05 -6.18
C PRO A 50 13.07 -2.05 -6.10
N CYS A 51 13.25 -3.20 -5.46
CA CYS A 51 12.17 -4.17 -5.25
C CYS A 51 11.06 -3.63 -4.33
N LEU A 52 11.42 -2.87 -3.30
CA LEU A 52 10.43 -2.23 -2.41
C LEU A 52 9.67 -1.11 -3.12
N LEU A 53 10.33 -0.32 -3.98
CA LEU A 53 9.66 0.68 -4.82
C LEU A 53 8.76 0.03 -5.89
N ALA A 54 9.17 -1.12 -6.44
CA ALA A 54 8.32 -1.91 -7.32
C ALA A 54 7.08 -2.44 -6.57
N LEU A 55 7.24 -2.95 -5.34
CA LEU A 55 6.13 -3.37 -4.50
C LEU A 55 5.17 -2.21 -4.18
N PHE A 56 5.68 -1.03 -3.87
CA PHE A 56 4.89 0.19 -3.70
C PHE A 56 4.02 0.46 -4.95
N SER A 57 4.62 0.36 -6.13
CA SER A 57 3.92 0.56 -7.41
C SER A 57 2.84 -0.50 -7.64
N ILE A 58 3.11 -1.77 -7.34
CA ILE A 58 2.11 -2.84 -7.47
C ILE A 58 0.95 -2.61 -6.49
N VAL A 59 1.21 -2.29 -5.23
CA VAL A 59 0.17 -2.02 -4.22
C VAL A 59 -0.73 -0.85 -4.65
N THR A 60 -0.14 0.24 -5.13
CA THR A 60 -0.91 1.40 -5.61
C THR A 60 -1.78 1.06 -6.81
N LEU A 61 -1.26 0.33 -7.81
CA LEU A 61 -2.03 -0.13 -8.96
C LEU A 61 -3.16 -1.09 -8.55
N MET A 62 -2.90 -2.05 -7.66
CA MET A 62 -3.93 -2.96 -7.16
C MET A 62 -5.04 -2.19 -6.45
N ALA A 63 -4.71 -1.24 -5.58
CA ALA A 63 -5.68 -0.38 -4.91
C ALA A 63 -6.54 0.43 -5.90
N GLN A 64 -5.94 0.87 -7.02
CA GLN A 64 -6.65 1.51 -8.13
C GLN A 64 -7.50 0.58 -8.99
N LEU A 65 -7.36 -0.74 -8.87
CA LEU A 65 -8.19 -1.72 -9.57
C LEU A 65 -9.33 -2.26 -8.70
N LEU A 66 -9.19 -2.20 -7.37
CA LEU A 66 -10.21 -2.67 -6.42
C LEU A 66 -11.56 -1.93 -6.57
N PRO A 67 -12.72 -2.59 -6.40
CA PRO A 67 -14.03 -1.95 -6.48
C PRO A 67 -14.19 -0.75 -5.53
N THR A 68 -14.95 0.28 -5.94
CA THR A 68 -15.18 1.51 -5.16
C THR A 68 -15.76 1.24 -3.76
N ARG A 69 -16.47 0.13 -3.56
CA ARG A 69 -16.98 -0.29 -2.23
C ARG A 69 -15.85 -0.69 -1.28
N GLN A 70 -14.79 -1.32 -1.78
CA GLN A 70 -13.60 -1.65 -0.98
C GLN A 70 -12.70 -0.42 -0.79
N ARG A 71 -12.62 0.47 -1.79
CA ARG A 71 -11.90 1.75 -1.64
C ARG A 71 -12.54 2.70 -0.64
N ARG A 72 -13.85 2.59 -0.39
CA ARG A 72 -14.56 3.42 0.61
C ARG A 72 -14.32 3.02 2.06
N GLN A 73 -13.63 1.91 2.31
CA GLN A 73 -13.26 1.50 3.67
C GLN A 73 -12.06 2.28 4.22
N ILE A 74 -11.69 3.42 3.63
CA ILE A 74 -10.66 4.33 4.15
C ILE A 74 -10.99 4.64 5.61
N ALA A 75 -10.05 4.32 6.49
CA ALA A 75 -10.15 4.69 7.89
C ALA A 75 -10.05 6.21 8.03
N ALA A 76 -11.19 6.87 8.18
CA ALA A 76 -11.24 8.25 8.62
C ALA A 76 -10.96 8.30 10.12
N THR A 77 -10.01 9.12 10.54
CA THR A 77 -9.88 9.44 11.96
C THR A 77 -11.03 10.36 12.35
N ALA A 78 -11.55 10.21 13.58
CA ALA A 78 -12.68 11.00 14.06
C ALA A 78 -12.40 12.53 14.04
N TRP A 79 -11.13 12.90 14.09
CA TRP A 79 -10.67 14.28 14.20
C TRP A 79 -10.21 14.91 12.89
N TYR A 80 -9.97 14.11 11.84
CA TYR A 80 -9.46 14.61 10.57
C TYR A 80 -10.04 13.86 9.37
N PRO A 81 -11.04 14.42 8.67
CA PRO A 81 -11.54 13.81 7.45
C PRO A 81 -10.45 13.89 6.37
N LYS A 82 -9.98 12.73 5.91
CA LYS A 82 -9.05 12.65 4.78
C LYS A 82 -9.86 12.61 3.47
N PRO A 83 -9.77 13.64 2.60
CA PRO A 83 -10.54 13.67 1.34
C PRO A 83 -10.02 12.65 0.31
N GLN A 84 -8.76 12.21 0.45
CA GLN A 84 -8.12 11.27 -0.45
C GLN A 84 -7.43 10.15 0.34
N PRO A 85 -7.46 8.89 -0.15
CA PRO A 85 -6.77 7.76 0.48
C PRO A 85 -5.25 7.96 0.47
N THR A 86 -4.58 7.59 1.57
CA THR A 86 -3.11 7.54 1.64
C THR A 86 -2.57 6.18 1.20
N PHE A 87 -1.25 6.04 1.03
CA PHE A 87 -0.64 4.75 0.67
C PHE A 87 -0.90 3.67 1.74
N SER A 88 -0.85 4.04 3.02
CA SER A 88 -1.29 3.16 4.13
C SER A 88 -2.71 2.61 3.96
N ASP A 89 -3.66 3.42 3.51
CA ASP A 89 -5.04 2.96 3.24
C ASP A 89 -5.06 1.97 2.06
N ALA A 90 -4.30 2.27 1.00
CA ALA A 90 -4.15 1.38 -0.16
C ALA A 90 -3.55 0.03 0.26
N LEU A 91 -2.50 0.05 1.09
CA LEU A 91 -1.85 -1.14 1.61
C LEU A 91 -2.79 -1.97 2.48
N ALA A 92 -3.56 -1.33 3.37
CA ALA A 92 -4.53 -2.01 4.22
C ALA A 92 -5.65 -2.68 3.40
N VAL A 93 -6.18 -1.98 2.38
CA VAL A 93 -7.23 -2.52 1.49
C VAL A 93 -6.69 -3.71 0.68
N VAL A 94 -5.48 -3.62 0.14
CA VAL A 94 -4.84 -4.72 -0.59
C VAL A 94 -4.60 -5.92 0.32
N ARG A 95 -4.06 -5.73 1.52
CA ARG A 95 -3.88 -6.80 2.52
C ARG A 95 -5.20 -7.44 2.88
N TYR A 96 -6.25 -6.65 3.10
CA TYR A 96 -7.59 -7.15 3.38
C TYR A 96 -8.16 -7.97 2.21
N ALA A 97 -7.96 -7.51 0.97
CA ALA A 97 -8.40 -8.23 -0.22
C ALA A 97 -7.67 -9.58 -0.36
N ILE A 98 -6.34 -9.58 -0.21
CA ILE A 98 -5.53 -10.79 -0.20
C ILE A 98 -6.01 -11.73 0.90
N TRP A 99 -6.22 -11.22 2.12
CA TRP A 99 -6.66 -12.06 3.23
C TRP A 99 -8.05 -12.66 3.06
N ARG A 100 -8.97 -11.89 2.47
CA ARG A 100 -10.31 -12.38 2.12
C ARG A 100 -10.24 -13.52 1.11
N GLU A 101 -9.27 -13.48 0.20
CA GLU A 101 -9.02 -14.53 -0.77
C GLU A 101 -8.24 -15.70 -0.18
N GLU A 102 -7.26 -15.46 0.72
CA GLU A 102 -6.40 -16.40 1.51
C GLU A 102 -7.16 -17.39 2.42
N GLY A 103 -8.46 -17.59 2.17
CA GLY A 103 -8.97 -18.95 2.07
C GLY A 103 -8.27 -19.83 0.99
N LEU A 104 -7.21 -19.34 0.34
CA LEU A 104 -6.33 -20.00 -0.63
C LEU A 104 -5.54 -21.16 0.01
N SER A 105 -6.21 -22.31 0.09
CA SER A 105 -5.74 -23.58 -0.46
C SER A 105 -4.26 -23.98 -0.26
N THR A 106 -3.71 -23.89 0.95
CA THR A 106 -2.40 -24.52 1.28
C THR A 106 -2.47 -26.03 1.54
N SER A 107 -3.54 -26.70 1.10
CA SER A 107 -3.65 -28.16 1.16
C SER A 107 -4.63 -28.67 0.09
N ARG A 108 -4.20 -29.65 -0.73
CA ARG A 108 -5.12 -30.59 -1.38
C ARG A 108 -6.00 -31.14 -0.25
N ARG A 109 -7.32 -30.87 -0.33
CA ARG A 109 -8.34 -31.36 0.60
C ARG A 109 -8.15 -32.87 0.84
N LYS A 110 -7.49 -33.26 1.93
CA LYS A 110 -7.83 -34.50 2.62
C LYS A 110 -8.98 -34.14 3.57
N ARG A 111 -10.15 -34.62 3.19
CA ARG A 111 -11.44 -34.32 3.79
C ARG A 111 -11.52 -35.01 5.15
N ASP A 112 -11.06 -34.36 6.20
CA ASP A 112 -11.77 -34.28 7.48
C ASP A 112 -11.20 -33.15 8.35
N ARG A 113 -11.86 -31.99 8.33
CA ARG A 113 -11.62 -30.94 9.34
C ARG A 113 -12.95 -30.33 9.75
N ARG A 114 -13.47 -30.79 10.90
CA ARG A 114 -14.60 -30.19 11.65
C ARG A 114 -14.21 -28.93 12.42
N LYS A 115 -13.18 -28.18 12.02
CA LYS A 115 -12.84 -26.92 12.69
C LYS A 115 -13.57 -25.78 11.97
N PRO A 116 -14.47 -25.03 12.65
CA PRO A 116 -15.07 -23.85 12.06
C PRO A 116 -13.94 -22.90 11.63
N ARG A 117 -14.01 -22.42 10.39
CA ARG A 117 -13.09 -21.39 9.92
C ARG A 117 -13.34 -20.15 10.76
N PHE A 118 -12.40 -19.77 11.60
CA PHE A 118 -12.45 -18.48 12.27
C PHE A 118 -12.46 -17.39 11.19
N ARG A 119 -13.64 -16.80 10.95
CA ARG A 119 -13.79 -15.64 10.09
C ARG A 119 -13.82 -14.43 11.00
N LEU A 120 -12.75 -13.65 10.98
CA LEU A 120 -12.76 -12.35 11.62
C LEU A 120 -13.83 -11.48 10.94
N PRO A 121 -14.68 -10.79 11.71
CA PRO A 121 -15.59 -9.81 11.17
C PRO A 121 -14.83 -8.81 10.28
N PRO A 122 -15.39 -8.42 9.12
CA PRO A 122 -14.77 -7.46 8.20
C PRO A 122 -14.15 -6.21 8.86
N PRO A 123 -14.78 -5.54 9.85
CA PRO A 123 -14.19 -4.35 10.46
C PRO A 123 -12.92 -4.67 11.27
N TRP A 124 -12.88 -5.79 11.98
CA TRP A 124 -11.71 -6.18 12.77
C TRP A 124 -10.57 -6.65 11.86
N ALA A 125 -10.93 -7.35 10.79
CA ALA A 125 -9.96 -7.76 9.79
C ALA A 125 -9.29 -6.55 9.11
N TYR A 126 -10.07 -5.53 8.76
CA TYR A 126 -9.55 -4.29 8.20
C TYR A 126 -8.67 -3.52 9.20
N ALA A 127 -9.10 -3.41 10.46
CA ALA A 127 -8.32 -2.75 11.52
C ALA A 127 -6.94 -3.43 11.73
N LEU A 128 -6.89 -4.76 11.68
CA LEU A 128 -5.62 -5.50 11.74
C LEU A 128 -4.72 -5.20 10.53
N CYS A 129 -5.29 -5.12 9.32
CA CYS A 129 -4.51 -4.77 8.12
C CYS A 129 -3.95 -3.34 8.16
N GLN A 130 -4.62 -2.44 8.88
CA GLN A 130 -4.18 -1.06 9.08
C GLN A 130 -3.10 -0.92 10.16
N ALA A 131 -3.14 -1.76 11.20
CA ALA A 131 -2.19 -1.73 12.30
C ALA A 131 -0.87 -2.47 12.02
N ALA A 132 -0.85 -3.36 11.03
CA ALA A 132 0.31 -4.12 10.58
C ALA A 132 1.20 -3.34 9.59
#